data_AF-A0AA35KF22-F1
#
_entry.id   AF-A0AA35KF22-F1
#
_cell.length_a   1.000
_cell.length_b   1.000
_cell.length_c   1.000
_cell.angle_alpha   90.00
_cell.angle_beta   90.00
_cell.angle_gamma   90.00
#
_symmetry.space_group_name_H-M   'P 1'
#
loop_
_entity.id
_entity.type
_entity.pdbx_description
1 polymer ?
#
loop_
_entity_poly.entity_id
_entity_poly.type
_entity_poly.pdbx_seq_one_letter_code
_entity_poly.pdbx_strand_id
1 'polypeptide(L)'
;MVTHQICTIENVLTALQKATDDAIFKFEPFVLHVQCQDLQDAQLLHKVAIEAGFRNSGITVGRKGKIMMAVRSTHCLEVPLSRKGKLMVSEEYVDFVVQVANQKMEENWKRIDRFYSSLQLALESRDHSISSPLEEKEENKEESNTMDSYRRKIKSKGTEKDGECTSPGKNRGLESEDETENSLGVFH
;
A
#
# COMPACT_ATOMS: atom_id res chain seq x y z
N MET A 1 -27.32 4.15 -3.82
CA MET A 1 -26.94 5.08 -4.90
C MET A 1 -25.47 4.87 -5.20
N VAL A 2 -25.07 4.86 -6.48
CA VAL A 2 -23.66 4.77 -6.90
C VAL A 2 -23.45 5.75 -8.04
N THR A 3 -22.33 6.47 -8.05
CA THR A 3 -21.94 7.41 -9.11
C THR A 3 -20.42 7.41 -9.31
N HIS A 4 -19.98 7.67 -10.54
CA HIS A 4 -18.57 7.87 -10.89
C HIS A 4 -18.23 9.36 -11.10
N GLN A 5 -19.19 10.25 -10.87
CA GLN A 5 -19.06 11.70 -11.02
C GLN A 5 -19.10 12.39 -9.66
N ILE A 6 -18.84 13.70 -9.65
CA ILE A 6 -19.06 14.56 -8.48
C ILE A 6 -20.50 14.39 -8.00
N CYS A 7 -20.66 14.24 -6.68
CA CYS A 7 -21.95 14.04 -6.05
C CYS A 7 -22.51 15.38 -5.55
N THR A 8 -23.82 15.56 -5.64
CA THR A 8 -24.51 16.72 -5.06
C THR A 8 -25.26 16.31 -3.79
N ILE A 9 -25.49 17.27 -2.89
CA ILE A 9 -26.18 17.03 -1.63
C ILE A 9 -27.62 16.54 -1.87
N GLU A 10 -28.32 17.07 -2.88
CA GLU A 10 -29.71 16.72 -3.17
C GLU A 10 -29.85 15.23 -3.54
N ASN A 11 -28.89 14.72 -4.31
CA ASN A 11 -28.85 13.30 -4.69
C ASN A 11 -28.66 12.40 -3.45
N VAL A 12 -27.79 12.81 -2.53
CA VAL A 12 -27.52 12.07 -1.29
C VAL A 12 -28.72 12.09 -0.36
N LEU A 13 -29.33 13.26 -0.12
CA LEU A 13 -30.51 13.39 0.74
C LEU A 13 -31.70 12.60 0.17
N THR A 14 -31.91 12.66 -1.14
CA THR A 14 -32.95 11.86 -1.81
C THR A 14 -32.71 10.35 -1.64
N ALA A 15 -31.44 9.91 -1.69
CA ALA A 15 -31.10 8.51 -1.46
C ALA A 15 -31.30 8.09 0.01
N LEU A 16 -30.98 8.97 0.97
CA LEU A 16 -31.16 8.73 2.40
C LEU A 16 -32.63 8.67 2.80
N GLN A 17 -33.50 9.50 2.22
CA GLN A 17 -34.95 9.45 2.46
C GLN A 17 -35.58 8.12 2.02
N LYS A 18 -34.99 7.45 1.02
CA LYS A 18 -35.43 6.15 0.52
C LYS A 18 -34.82 4.97 1.30
N ALA A 19 -33.83 5.22 2.15
CA ALA A 19 -33.14 4.16 2.88
C ALA A 19 -33.99 3.65 4.04
N THR A 20 -34.30 2.36 4.06
CA THR A 20 -35.05 1.69 5.15
C THR A 20 -34.15 1.14 6.25
N ASP A 21 -32.87 0.94 5.95
CA ASP A 21 -31.89 0.30 6.82
C ASP A 21 -30.70 1.24 7.11
N ASP A 22 -29.60 0.68 7.60
CA ASP A 22 -28.36 1.39 7.82
C ASP A 22 -27.76 1.83 6.46
N ALA A 23 -27.38 3.10 6.35
CA ALA A 23 -26.77 3.66 5.15
C ALA A 23 -25.40 4.25 5.49
N ILE A 24 -24.43 3.90 4.64
CA ILE A 24 -23.05 4.36 4.74
C ILE A 24 -22.75 5.18 3.48
N PHE A 25 -22.18 6.36 3.68
CA PHE A 25 -21.58 7.14 2.61
C PHE A 25 -20.16 6.66 2.40
N LYS A 26 -19.82 6.29 1.16
CA LYS A 26 -18.51 5.75 0.81
C LYS A 26 -17.92 6.42 -0.42
N PHE A 27 -16.63 6.75 -0.34
CA PHE A 27 -15.78 7.05 -1.48
C PHE A 27 -14.70 5.99 -1.59
N GLU A 28 -14.62 5.33 -2.74
CA GLU A 28 -13.57 4.38 -3.08
C GLU A 28 -12.71 4.93 -4.23
N PRO A 29 -11.38 4.91 -4.10
CA PRO A 29 -10.49 5.40 -5.14
C PRO A 29 -10.35 4.39 -6.28
N PHE A 30 -9.66 4.81 -7.33
CA PHE A 30 -9.26 3.95 -8.43
C PHE A 30 -8.45 2.73 -7.97
N VAL A 31 -8.75 1.58 -8.59
CA VAL A 31 -8.02 0.32 -8.46
C VAL A 31 -7.82 -0.32 -9.82
N LEU A 32 -6.62 -0.85 -10.06
CA LEU A 32 -6.30 -1.59 -11.27
C LEU A 32 -5.44 -2.81 -10.94
N HIS A 33 -5.76 -3.95 -11.54
CA HIS A 33 -4.93 -5.15 -11.49
C HIS A 33 -4.45 -5.48 -12.89
N VAL A 34 -3.13 -5.57 -13.07
CA VAL A 34 -2.47 -5.85 -14.35
C VAL A 34 -1.72 -7.16 -14.22
N GLN A 35 -1.92 -8.08 -15.15
CA GLN A 35 -1.05 -9.24 -15.29
C GLN A 35 0.16 -8.83 -16.12
N CYS A 36 1.36 -9.01 -15.58
CA CYS A 36 2.61 -8.70 -16.27
C CYS A 36 3.19 -9.98 -16.89
N GLN A 37 3.87 -9.83 -18.02
CA GLN A 37 4.61 -10.92 -18.65
C GLN A 37 5.84 -11.26 -17.81
N ASP A 38 6.66 -10.25 -17.51
CA ASP A 38 7.91 -10.40 -16.77
C ASP A 38 7.94 -9.52 -15.49
N LEU A 39 8.87 -9.85 -14.58
CA LEU A 39 9.01 -9.14 -13.32
C LEU A 39 9.47 -7.69 -13.53
N GLN A 40 10.27 -7.45 -14.57
CA GLN A 40 10.79 -6.14 -14.95
C GLN A 40 9.64 -5.18 -15.32
N ASP A 41 8.64 -5.67 -16.05
CA ASP A 41 7.45 -4.88 -16.40
C ASP A 41 6.64 -4.53 -15.16
N ALA A 42 6.47 -5.50 -14.25
CA ALA A 42 5.78 -5.28 -12.98
C ALA A 42 6.52 -4.26 -12.10
N GLN A 43 7.85 -4.30 -12.07
CA GLN A 43 8.69 -3.34 -11.34
C GLN A 43 8.61 -1.93 -11.94
N LEU A 44 8.61 -1.80 -13.27
CA LEU A 44 8.41 -0.52 -13.96
C LEU A 44 7.04 0.07 -13.60
N LEU A 45 5.98 -0.72 -13.76
CA LEU A 45 4.62 -0.31 -13.45
C LEU A 45 4.45 0.07 -11.98
N HIS A 46 5.09 -0.69 -11.08
CA HIS A 46 5.12 -0.38 -9.65
C HIS A 46 5.80 0.95 -9.36
N LYS A 47 6.98 1.20 -9.93
CA LYS A 47 7.68 2.48 -9.76
C LYS A 47 6.80 3.65 -10.19
N VAL A 48 6.24 3.58 -11.39
CA VAL A 48 5.34 4.61 -11.93
C VAL A 48 4.11 4.80 -11.03
N ALA A 49 3.51 3.73 -10.53
CA ALA A 49 2.36 3.80 -9.62
C ALA A 49 2.69 4.51 -8.30
N ILE A 50 3.83 4.19 -7.68
CA ILE A 50 4.27 4.83 -6.43
C ILE A 50 4.52 6.33 -6.65
N GLU A 51 5.22 6.69 -7.72
CA GLU A 51 5.51 8.08 -8.11
C GLU A 51 4.22 8.86 -8.42
N ALA A 52 3.21 8.19 -8.97
CA ALA A 52 1.92 8.79 -9.25
C ALA A 52 1.03 9.03 -8.00
N GLY A 53 1.37 8.41 -6.86
CA GLY A 53 0.63 8.55 -5.60
C GLY A 53 -0.12 7.30 -5.14
N PHE A 54 0.04 6.17 -5.83
CA PHE A 54 -0.57 4.87 -5.48
C PHE A 54 0.34 4.06 -4.56
N ARG A 55 0.62 4.58 -3.35
CA ARG A 55 1.61 4.01 -2.41
C ARG A 55 1.28 2.61 -1.87
N ASN A 56 0.05 2.15 -2.04
CA ASN A 56 -0.43 0.82 -1.58
C ASN A 56 -0.46 -0.21 -2.73
N SER A 57 0.21 0.14 -3.82
CA SER A 57 0.46 -0.75 -4.93
C SER A 57 1.42 -1.87 -4.54
N GLY A 58 1.36 -3.00 -5.24
CA GLY A 58 2.22 -4.13 -4.92
C GLY A 58 2.19 -5.22 -5.98
N ILE A 59 3.28 -5.99 -6.03
CA ILE A 59 3.46 -7.11 -6.95
C ILE A 59 3.24 -8.41 -6.20
N THR A 60 2.46 -9.31 -6.77
CA THR A 60 2.26 -10.68 -6.26
C THR A 60 2.69 -11.68 -7.33
N VAL A 61 3.52 -12.65 -6.95
CA VAL A 61 3.92 -13.76 -7.82
C VAL A 61 3.15 -15.00 -7.37
N GLY A 62 2.20 -15.42 -8.19
CA GLY A 62 1.36 -16.59 -7.94
C GLY A 62 2.02 -17.90 -8.35
N ARG A 63 1.29 -19.00 -8.09
CA ARG A 63 1.68 -20.34 -8.57
C ARG A 63 1.80 -20.33 -10.10
N LYS A 64 2.74 -21.12 -10.64
CA LYS A 64 3.06 -21.18 -12.09
C LYS A 64 3.66 -19.88 -12.65
N GLY A 65 4.23 -19.01 -11.80
CA GLY A 65 4.94 -17.81 -12.24
C GLY A 65 4.03 -16.65 -12.68
N LYS A 66 2.73 -16.68 -12.37
CA LYS A 66 1.80 -15.58 -12.73
C LYS A 66 2.13 -14.32 -11.94
N ILE A 67 2.57 -13.27 -12.60
CA ILE A 67 2.91 -11.98 -11.97
C ILE A 67 1.70 -11.04 -12.07
N MET A 68 1.20 -10.60 -10.92
CA MET A 68 0.09 -9.65 -10.80
C MET A 68 0.58 -8.37 -10.15
N MET A 69 0.41 -7.25 -10.82
CA MET A 69 0.66 -5.92 -10.30
C MET A 69 -0.67 -5.26 -9.92
N ALA A 70 -0.79 -4.81 -8.67
CA ALA A 70 -1.95 -4.08 -8.17
C ALA A 70 -1.62 -2.60 -8.01
N VAL A 71 -2.39 -1.71 -8.64
CA VAL A 71 -2.30 -0.25 -8.49
C VAL A 71 -3.45 0.20 -7.58
N ARG A 72 -3.12 0.69 -6.39
CA ARG A 72 -4.11 0.98 -5.32
C ARG A 72 -3.74 2.22 -4.51
N SER A 73 -4.76 2.91 -4.01
CA SER A 73 -4.62 4.02 -3.07
C SER A 73 -5.28 3.71 -1.73
N THR A 74 -4.84 4.39 -0.67
CA THR A 74 -5.50 4.43 0.65
C THR A 74 -6.50 5.59 0.77
N HIS A 75 -6.66 6.38 -0.29
CA HIS A 75 -7.54 7.54 -0.27
C HIS A 75 -9.00 7.07 -0.33
N CYS A 76 -9.62 6.77 0.81
CA CYS A 76 -11.04 6.43 0.91
C CYS A 76 -11.76 7.36 1.90
N LEU A 77 -13.10 7.24 1.96
CA LEU A 77 -13.96 7.81 2.98
C LEU A 77 -15.09 6.82 3.25
N GLU A 78 -15.41 6.57 4.50
CA GLU A 78 -16.53 5.74 4.89
C GLU A 78 -17.18 6.33 6.15
N VAL A 79 -18.45 6.71 6.06
CA VAL A 79 -19.16 7.41 7.13
C VAL A 79 -20.59 6.86 7.25
N PRO A 80 -20.99 6.29 8.39
CA PRO A 80 -22.39 5.91 8.60
C PRO A 80 -23.27 7.16 8.74
N LEU A 81 -24.34 7.25 7.96
CA LEU A 81 -25.27 8.38 7.95
C LEU A 81 -26.64 8.05 8.54
N SER A 82 -27.14 6.83 8.33
CA SER A 82 -28.42 6.38 8.90
C SER A 82 -28.28 5.09 9.70
N ARG A 83 -29.21 4.89 10.63
CA ARG A 83 -29.38 3.65 11.35
C ARG A 83 -30.85 3.27 11.39
N LYS A 84 -31.21 2.07 10.93
CA LYS A 84 -32.59 1.58 10.82
C LYS A 84 -33.50 2.58 10.07
N GLY A 85 -33.00 3.13 8.96
CA GLY A 85 -33.71 4.12 8.13
C GLY A 85 -33.82 5.52 8.75
N LYS A 86 -33.36 5.75 9.98
CA LYS A 86 -33.32 7.08 10.59
C LYS A 86 -31.99 7.77 10.30
N LEU A 87 -32.05 8.98 9.73
CA LEU A 87 -30.88 9.84 9.59
C LEU A 87 -30.32 10.20 10.98
N MET A 88 -29.02 9.97 11.18
CA MET A 88 -28.34 10.13 12.48
C MET A 88 -27.51 11.43 12.57
N VAL A 89 -27.45 12.20 11.48
CA VAL A 89 -26.61 13.39 11.32
C VAL A 89 -27.44 14.57 10.80
N SER A 90 -26.95 15.80 10.94
CA SER A 90 -27.59 16.98 10.33
C SER A 90 -27.37 17.01 8.83
N GLU A 91 -28.24 17.71 8.09
CA GLU A 91 -28.05 17.95 6.65
C GLU A 91 -26.76 18.73 6.36
N GLU A 92 -26.37 19.65 7.25
CA GLU A 92 -25.10 20.39 7.20
C GLU A 92 -23.90 19.44 7.26
N TYR A 93 -23.97 18.38 8.06
CA TYR A 93 -22.92 17.36 8.10
C TYR A 93 -22.89 16.53 6.81
N VAL A 94 -24.07 16.23 6.23
CA VAL A 94 -24.14 15.56 4.92
C VAL A 94 -23.47 16.41 3.85
N ASP A 95 -23.72 17.72 3.82
CA ASP A 95 -23.06 18.65 2.90
C ASP A 95 -21.53 18.60 3.04
N PHE A 96 -21.03 18.71 4.29
CA PHE A 96 -19.60 18.61 4.57
C PHE A 96 -19.00 17.29 4.08
N VAL A 97 -19.65 16.16 4.34
CA VAL A 97 -19.19 14.84 3.89
C VAL A 97 -19.15 14.76 2.36
N VAL A 98 -20.15 15.33 1.67
CA VAL A 98 -20.20 15.40 0.21
C VAL A 98 -19.04 16.25 -0.35
N GLN A 99 -18.79 17.43 0.22
CA GLN A 99 -17.68 18.28 -0.18
C GLN A 99 -16.33 17.57 -0.01
N VAL A 100 -16.11 16.92 1.14
CA VAL A 100 -14.91 16.10 1.37
C VAL A 100 -14.80 15.02 0.31
N ALA A 101 -15.86 14.22 0.08
CA ALA A 101 -15.85 13.14 -0.91
C ALA A 101 -15.52 13.63 -2.32
N ASN A 102 -16.07 14.77 -2.72
CA ASN A 102 -15.80 15.38 -4.02
C ASN A 102 -14.34 15.83 -4.14
N GLN A 103 -13.77 16.44 -3.10
CA GLN A 103 -12.34 16.77 -3.07
C GLN A 103 -11.47 15.50 -3.21
N LYS A 104 -11.87 14.39 -2.57
CA LYS A 104 -11.18 13.10 -2.71
C LYS A 104 -11.28 12.55 -4.14
N MET A 105 -12.43 12.72 -4.79
CA MET A 105 -12.65 12.31 -6.18
C MET A 105 -11.76 13.11 -7.14
N GLU A 106 -11.65 14.43 -6.98
CA GLU A 106 -10.78 15.27 -7.78
C GLU A 106 -9.30 14.87 -7.65
N GLU A 107 -8.84 14.64 -6.42
CA GLU A 107 -7.47 14.15 -6.18
C GLU A 107 -7.25 12.76 -6.78
N ASN A 108 -8.26 11.89 -6.76
CA ASN A 108 -8.21 10.58 -7.40
C ASN A 108 -8.04 10.70 -8.92
N TRP A 109 -8.79 11.58 -9.60
CA TRP A 109 -8.60 11.85 -11.03
C TRP A 109 -7.20 12.39 -11.34
N LYS A 110 -6.69 13.35 -10.57
CA LYS A 110 -5.32 13.88 -10.74
C LYS A 110 -4.26 12.79 -10.64
N ARG A 111 -4.45 11.79 -9.75
CA ARG A 111 -3.52 10.65 -9.62
C ARG A 111 -3.62 9.71 -10.81
N ILE A 112 -4.82 9.45 -11.32
CA ILE A 112 -5.04 8.65 -12.53
C ILE A 112 -4.34 9.30 -13.72
N ASP A 113 -4.53 10.60 -13.92
CA ASP A 113 -3.93 11.35 -15.05
C ASP A 113 -2.40 11.34 -14.97
N ARG A 114 -1.85 11.57 -13.77
CA ARG A 114 -0.40 11.50 -13.53
C ARG A 114 0.13 10.09 -13.81
N PHE A 115 -0.55 9.06 -13.32
CA PHE A 115 -0.16 7.67 -13.55
C PHE A 115 -0.16 7.33 -15.04
N TYR A 116 -1.22 7.69 -15.76
CA TYR A 116 -1.33 7.46 -17.19
C TYR A 116 -0.19 8.14 -17.96
N SER A 117 0.04 9.44 -17.70
CA SER A 117 1.08 10.22 -18.36
C SER A 117 2.49 9.68 -18.08
N SER A 118 2.77 9.37 -16.81
CA SER A 118 4.07 8.81 -16.41
C SER A 118 4.29 7.41 -16.98
N LEU A 119 3.24 6.59 -17.11
CA LEU A 119 3.34 5.27 -17.71
C LEU A 119 3.64 5.37 -19.21
N GLN A 120 2.98 6.27 -19.92
CA GLN A 120 3.21 6.49 -21.34
C GLN A 120 4.68 6.87 -21.61
N LEU A 121 5.23 7.84 -20.85
CA LEU A 121 6.64 8.24 -20.96
C LEU A 121 7.62 7.11 -20.61
N ALA A 122 7.29 6.31 -19.60
CA ALA A 122 8.12 5.18 -19.17
C ALA A 122 8.18 4.06 -20.22
N LEU A 123 7.11 3.87 -21.01
CA LEU A 123 7.07 2.92 -22.11
C LEU A 123 7.83 3.45 -23.33
N GLU A 124 7.59 4.71 -23.72
CA GLU A 124 8.28 5.36 -24.85
C GLU A 124 9.81 5.37 -24.65
N SER A 125 10.29 5.71 -23.46
CA SER A 125 11.75 5.72 -23.16
C SER A 125 12.40 4.33 -23.25
N ARG A 126 11.65 3.26 -22.97
CA ARG A 126 12.13 1.87 -23.08
C ARG A 126 12.33 1.47 -24.54
N ASP A 127 11.42 1.85 -25.43
CA ASP A 127 11.52 1.55 -26.86
C ASP A 127 12.73 2.23 -27.53
N HIS A 128 13.06 3.46 -27.10
CA HIS A 128 14.21 4.19 -27.63
C HIS A 128 15.55 3.54 -27.22
N SER A 129 15.64 2.98 -26.01
CA SER A 129 16.86 2.28 -25.54
C SER A 129 17.16 0.96 -26.28
N ILE A 130 16.17 0.36 -26.96
CA ILE A 130 16.35 -0.87 -27.74
C ILE A 130 16.81 -0.55 -29.19
N SER A 131 16.58 0.68 -29.65
CA SER A 131 16.83 1.10 -31.04
C SER A 131 18.22 1.71 -31.32
N SER A 132 19.05 1.95 -30.30
CA SER A 132 20.43 2.43 -30.50
C SER A 132 21.40 1.26 -30.76
N PRO A 133 22.12 1.21 -31.90
CA PRO A 133 23.18 0.23 -32.13
C PRO A 133 24.26 0.36 -31.04
N LEU A 134 24.61 -0.77 -30.44
CA LEU A 134 25.79 -0.91 -29.59
C LEU A 134 27.04 -0.63 -30.44
N GLU A 135 27.66 0.54 -30.26
CA GLU A 135 29.08 0.68 -30.55
C GLU A 135 29.86 0.09 -29.38
N GLU A 136 30.53 -1.02 -29.63
CA GLU A 136 31.57 -1.56 -28.78
C GLU A 136 32.67 -0.50 -28.59
N LYS A 137 32.80 0.02 -27.37
CA LYS A 137 34.07 0.57 -26.91
C LYS A 137 34.55 -0.28 -25.75
N GLU A 138 35.51 -1.14 -26.08
CA GLU A 138 36.43 -1.71 -25.11
C GLU A 138 37.12 -0.57 -24.35
N GLU A 139 36.95 -0.52 -23.03
CA GLU A 139 37.92 0.12 -22.15
C GLU A 139 38.06 -0.74 -20.89
N ASN A 140 39.21 -1.41 -20.81
CA ASN A 140 39.65 -2.22 -19.69
C ASN A 140 40.33 -1.35 -18.63
N LYS A 141 40.12 -1.73 -17.35
CA LYS A 141 40.78 -1.35 -16.08
C LYS A 141 40.13 -0.18 -15.32
N GLU A 142 39.82 -0.25 -14.03
CA GLU A 142 40.29 -1.14 -12.95
C GLU A 142 39.27 -1.15 -11.79
N GLU A 143 39.22 -2.26 -11.06
CA GLU A 143 38.31 -2.53 -9.94
C GLU A 143 38.51 -1.59 -8.73
N SER A 144 37.40 -1.22 -8.07
CA SER A 144 37.41 -1.21 -6.60
C SER A 144 36.07 -1.69 -6.05
N ASN A 145 36.11 -2.88 -5.46
CA ASN A 145 35.03 -3.53 -4.73
C ASN A 145 34.60 -2.70 -3.51
N THR A 146 33.32 -2.36 -3.40
CA THR A 146 32.67 -2.15 -2.09
C THR A 146 31.18 -2.51 -2.18
N MET A 147 30.88 -3.78 -2.00
CA MET A 147 29.54 -4.26 -1.65
C MET A 147 29.67 -5.01 -0.32
N ASP A 148 29.21 -4.41 0.77
CA ASP A 148 28.51 -5.09 1.87
C ASP A 148 28.39 -4.18 3.11
N SER A 149 27.22 -3.60 3.33
CA SER A 149 26.89 -2.97 4.61
C SER A 149 25.42 -3.10 5.01
N TYR A 150 24.86 -4.31 4.88
CA TYR A 150 23.67 -4.69 5.66
C TYR A 150 23.80 -6.11 6.24
N ARG A 151 24.86 -6.34 7.04
CA ARG A 151 24.91 -7.50 7.95
C ARG A 151 24.71 -7.06 9.41
N ARG A 152 23.50 -7.36 9.88
CA ARG A 152 22.94 -7.11 11.21
C ARG A 152 23.84 -7.70 12.31
N LYS A 153 24.15 -6.87 13.32
CA LYS A 153 24.90 -7.18 14.55
C LYS A 153 24.25 -8.34 15.32
N ILE A 154 24.91 -9.50 15.37
CA ILE A 154 24.79 -10.47 16.47
C ILE A 154 26.13 -11.18 16.62
N LYS A 155 26.98 -10.76 17.59
CA LYS A 155 27.63 -11.65 18.57
C LYS A 155 28.67 -10.94 19.46
N SER A 156 28.56 -11.24 20.74
CA SER A 156 29.64 -11.48 21.72
C SER A 156 30.73 -10.43 21.89
N LYS A 157 30.61 -9.62 22.96
CA LYS A 157 31.79 -9.16 23.71
C LYS A 157 32.15 -10.27 24.70
N GLY A 158 33.19 -11.02 24.36
CA GLY A 158 34.00 -11.77 25.32
C GLY A 158 35.44 -11.30 25.15
N THR A 159 35.98 -10.67 26.18
CA THR A 159 37.42 -10.65 26.46
C THR A 159 37.61 -10.50 27.96
N GLU A 160 38.19 -11.54 28.54
CA GLU A 160 38.67 -11.65 29.91
C GLU A 160 39.81 -10.65 30.18
N LYS A 161 39.84 -10.09 31.40
CA LYS A 161 41.07 -9.88 32.18
C LYS A 161 40.74 -9.96 33.68
N ASP A 162 41.60 -10.68 34.39
CA ASP A 162 41.54 -11.08 35.78
C ASP A 162 41.48 -9.93 36.79
N GLY A 163 40.83 -10.20 37.95
CA GLY A 163 40.79 -9.30 39.10
C GLY A 163 39.80 -9.79 40.17
N GLU A 164 40.28 -10.67 41.03
CA GLU A 164 39.66 -11.26 42.22
C GLU A 164 39.01 -10.23 43.18
N CYS A 165 37.74 -10.44 43.60
CA CYS A 165 37.28 -10.39 45.00
C CYS A 165 35.77 -10.69 45.17
N THR A 166 35.47 -11.68 46.03
CA THR A 166 34.34 -11.82 46.98
C THR A 166 32.85 -11.79 46.52
N SER A 167 32.17 -12.92 46.75
CA SER A 167 30.70 -13.09 46.93
C SER A 167 30.23 -12.42 48.25
N PRO A 168 28.91 -12.33 48.63
CA PRO A 168 27.74 -13.13 48.18
C PRO A 168 26.37 -12.39 48.07
N GLY A 169 25.32 -13.05 47.54
CA GLY A 169 23.93 -12.71 47.92
C GLY A 169 22.77 -13.06 46.97
N LYS A 170 22.20 -14.27 47.11
CA LYS A 170 20.75 -14.58 47.29
C LYS A 170 19.68 -13.81 46.48
N ASN A 171 18.91 -14.51 45.63
CA ASN A 171 17.56 -15.07 45.92
C ASN A 171 16.73 -15.33 44.63
N ARG A 172 16.12 -16.54 44.59
CA ARG A 172 14.74 -16.93 44.18
C ARG A 172 14.17 -16.26 42.91
N GLY A 173 13.83 -16.96 41.83
CA GLY A 173 13.06 -18.22 41.76
C GLY A 173 11.63 -17.91 41.35
N LEU A 174 11.15 -18.46 40.23
CA LEU A 174 9.77 -18.90 39.98
C LEU A 174 9.66 -19.45 38.54
N GLU A 175 9.48 -20.76 38.47
CA GLU A 175 8.99 -21.51 37.32
C GLU A 175 7.48 -21.29 37.14
N SER A 176 7.00 -21.38 35.90
CA SER A 176 5.90 -22.28 35.53
C SER A 176 5.71 -22.27 34.02
N GLU A 177 5.85 -23.47 33.45
CA GLU A 177 5.31 -23.87 32.15
C GLU A 177 3.79 -24.03 32.28
N ASP A 178 3.02 -23.76 31.22
CA ASP A 178 2.13 -24.79 30.68
C ASP A 178 1.65 -24.46 29.26
N GLU A 179 1.49 -25.53 28.49
CA GLU A 179 1.05 -25.57 27.09
C GLU A 179 -0.47 -25.36 26.96
N THR A 180 -0.95 -24.96 25.77
CA THR A 180 -1.89 -25.76 24.96
C THR A 180 -2.34 -25.05 23.67
N GLU A 181 -2.10 -25.77 22.58
CA GLU A 181 -2.85 -25.96 21.34
C GLU A 181 -4.18 -25.22 21.03
N ASN A 182 -4.28 -24.87 19.74
CA ASN A 182 -5.43 -25.01 18.82
C ASN A 182 -6.51 -23.91 18.75
N SER A 183 -6.64 -23.28 17.57
CA SER A 183 -7.86 -23.38 16.74
C SER A 183 -7.83 -22.44 15.52
N LEU A 184 -8.24 -23.01 14.39
CA LEU A 184 -8.61 -22.35 13.13
C LEU A 184 -9.88 -21.46 13.27
N GLY A 185 -10.00 -20.49 12.35
CA GLY A 185 -11.23 -19.77 11.97
C GLY A 185 -10.87 -18.59 11.05
N VAL A 186 -10.97 -18.68 9.72
CA VAL A 186 -12.17 -18.54 8.86
C VAL A 186 -13.08 -17.39 9.30
N PHE A 187 -13.04 -16.28 8.56
CA PHE A 187 -14.06 -15.23 8.61
C PHE A 187 -14.65 -15.04 7.22
N HIS A 188 -15.98 -15.05 7.20
CA HIS A 188 -16.86 -14.77 6.09
C HIS A 188 -17.26 -13.29 6.09
#